data_AF-A0A837B5N8-F1
#
_entry.id   AF-A0A837B5N8-F1
#
_cell.length_a   1.000
_cell.length_b   1.000
_cell.length_c   1.000
_cell.angle_alpha   90.00
_cell.angle_beta   90.00
_cell.angle_gamma   90.00
#
_symmetry.space_group_name_H-M   'P 1'
#
loop_
_entity.id
_entity.type
_entity.pdbx_description
1 polymer ?
#
loop_
_entity_poly.entity_id
_entity_poly.type
_entity_poly.pdbx_seq_one_letter_code
_entity_poly.pdbx_strand_id
1 'polypeptide(L)'
;MGSGASGFATAGGCDPDNLGCVPGDMQLSAGVAAASFPRAVLFDLDGTLLDSAPDMLATVNAMLDARGRVPIGLAALRPVVSKGARAMLGVAFAELDPEACVAL
;
A
#
# COMPACT_ATOMS: atom_id res chain seq x y z
N MET A 1 27.25 23.37 36.18
CA MET A 1 26.68 23.35 37.54
C MET A 1 25.66 24.47 37.64
N GLY A 2 24.39 24.14 37.84
CA GLY A 2 23.28 25.10 38.00
C GLY A 2 22.08 24.34 38.53
N SER A 3 21.66 24.64 39.76
CA SER A 3 20.72 23.84 40.55
C SER A 3 19.79 24.77 41.34
N GLY A 4 18.47 24.65 41.13
CA GLY A 4 17.42 25.41 41.85
C GLY A 4 17.47 26.94 41.61
N ALA A 5 16.48 27.76 42.01
CA ALA A 5 15.10 27.56 42.48
C ALA A 5 14.41 28.95 42.50
N SER A 6 13.10 29.16 42.36
CA SER A 6 11.96 28.31 41.93
C SER A 6 10.74 29.21 41.69
N GLY A 7 9.91 28.96 40.66
CA GLY A 7 8.80 29.85 40.25
C GLY A 7 7.40 29.24 40.47
N PHE A 8 6.60 29.84 41.33
CA PHE A 8 5.28 29.37 41.76
C PHE A 8 4.17 29.81 40.79
N ALA A 9 3.37 28.88 40.26
CA ALA A 9 2.23 29.16 39.39
C ALA A 9 0.93 28.58 39.97
N THR A 10 0.25 29.41 40.76
CA THR A 10 -1.20 29.49 41.01
C THR A 10 -2.07 28.26 40.74
N ALA A 11 -2.73 27.78 41.81
CA ALA A 11 -3.88 26.89 41.70
C ALA A 11 -4.99 27.51 40.84
N GLY A 12 -5.36 26.82 39.75
CA GLY A 12 -6.64 27.03 39.06
C GLY A 12 -7.77 26.39 39.88
N GLY A 13 -8.90 27.08 39.99
CA GLY A 13 -9.96 26.73 40.94
C GLY A 13 -10.67 25.41 40.63
N CYS A 14 -11.16 24.76 41.68
CA CYS A 14 -12.05 23.61 41.57
C CYS A 14 -13.47 24.09 41.18
N ASP A 15 -13.95 23.68 40.02
CA ASP A 15 -15.40 23.70 39.72
C ASP A 15 -16.10 22.65 40.60
N PRO A 16 -17.06 23.02 41.48
CA PRO A 16 -17.71 22.06 42.37
C PRO A 16 -18.72 21.14 41.64
N ASP A 17 -19.20 21.56 40.47
CA ASP A 17 -20.22 20.83 39.69
C ASP A 17 -19.62 19.90 38.61
N ASN A 18 -18.28 19.91 38.44
CA ASN A 18 -17.59 19.07 37.46
C ASN A 18 -16.76 17.98 38.16
N LEU A 19 -17.43 16.87 38.52
CA LEU A 19 -16.79 15.63 39.00
C LEU A 19 -16.07 14.87 37.87
N GLY A 20 -15.17 15.58 37.16
CA GLY A 20 -14.43 15.14 36.00
C GLY A 20 -12.98 14.78 36.30
N CYS A 21 -12.74 13.74 37.09
CA CYS A 21 -11.48 13.00 37.04
C CYS A 21 -11.71 11.71 36.26
N VAL A 22 -11.83 11.83 34.93
CA VAL A 22 -11.78 10.66 34.04
C VAL A 22 -10.34 10.11 34.08
N PRO A 23 -10.11 8.89 34.59
CA PRO A 23 -8.81 8.25 34.44
C PRO A 23 -8.53 8.08 32.95
N GLY A 24 -7.33 8.44 32.51
CA GLY A 24 -7.04 8.65 31.09
C GLY A 24 -7.49 7.51 30.20
N ASP A 25 -8.34 7.83 29.22
CA ASP A 25 -8.79 6.91 28.17
C ASP A 25 -7.59 6.47 27.32
N MET A 26 -6.92 5.40 27.77
CA MET A 26 -6.09 4.56 26.93
C MET A 26 -7.03 3.84 25.96
N GLN A 27 -7.43 4.58 24.93
CA GLN A 27 -8.53 4.23 24.03
C GLN A 27 -8.13 3.04 23.16
N LEU A 28 -8.37 1.83 23.70
CA LEU A 28 -8.17 0.56 23.01
C LEU A 28 -9.04 0.53 21.74
N SER A 29 -8.40 0.74 20.60
CA SER A 29 -9.04 0.79 19.29
C SER A 29 -9.61 -0.57 18.92
N ALA A 30 -10.94 -0.59 18.75
CA ALA A 30 -11.75 -1.59 18.04
C ALA A 30 -11.16 -3.02 17.90
N GLY A 31 -11.24 -3.79 18.98
CA GLY A 31 -11.70 -5.18 18.97
C GLY A 31 -11.04 -6.16 17.99
N VAL A 32 -10.15 -7.01 18.52
CA VAL A 32 -10.05 -8.41 18.05
C VAL A 32 -11.34 -9.12 18.44
N ALA A 33 -12.37 -9.01 17.59
CA ALA A 33 -13.53 -9.88 17.67
C ALA A 33 -13.06 -11.34 17.50
N ALA A 34 -13.67 -12.28 18.23
CA ALA A 34 -13.38 -13.69 18.07
C ALA A 34 -13.57 -14.09 16.60
N ALA A 35 -12.50 -14.52 15.95
CA ALA A 35 -12.44 -14.63 14.50
C ALA A 35 -13.40 -15.71 13.98
N SER A 36 -14.59 -15.29 13.55
CA SER A 36 -15.49 -16.13 12.78
C SER A 36 -14.85 -16.41 11.42
N PHE A 37 -14.85 -17.68 11.01
CA PHE A 37 -14.23 -18.08 9.74
C PHE A 37 -14.91 -17.36 8.57
N PRO A 38 -14.17 -16.74 7.64
CA PRO A 38 -14.76 -16.00 6.53
C PRO A 38 -15.62 -16.94 5.68
N ARG A 39 -16.86 -16.53 5.40
CA ARG A 39 -17.81 -17.37 4.64
C ARG A 39 -17.44 -17.59 3.17
N ALA A 40 -16.57 -16.74 2.63
CA ALA A 40 -15.96 -16.88 1.32
C ALA A 40 -14.60 -16.15 1.33
N VAL A 41 -13.68 -16.60 0.48
CA VAL A 41 -12.41 -15.93 0.21
C VAL A 41 -12.26 -15.86 -1.30
N LEU A 42 -11.95 -14.68 -1.83
CA LEU A 42 -11.59 -14.49 -3.22
C LEU A 42 -10.07 -14.40 -3.31
N PHE A 43 -9.46 -15.24 -4.14
CA PHE A 43 -8.05 -15.17 -4.47
C PHE A 43 -7.89 -14.56 -5.85
N ASP A 44 -6.87 -13.74 -6.02
CA ASP A 44 -6.39 -13.38 -7.35
C ASP A 44 -5.76 -14.60 -8.02
N LEU A 45 -5.67 -14.60 -9.35
CA LEU A 45 -4.97 -15.64 -10.09
C LEU A 45 -3.47 -15.31 -10.15
N ASP A 46 -3.16 -14.11 -10.64
CA ASP A 46 -1.83 -13.68 -11.03
C ASP A 46 -0.96 -13.30 -9.82
N GLY A 47 0.10 -14.07 -9.59
CA GLY A 47 1.01 -13.91 -8.45
C GLY A 47 0.45 -14.40 -7.10
N THR A 48 -0.76 -14.98 -7.07
CA THR A 48 -1.37 -15.56 -5.86
C THR A 48 -1.59 -17.07 -5.98
N LEU A 49 -2.26 -17.53 -7.04
CA LEU A 49 -2.45 -18.97 -7.31
C LEU A 49 -1.45 -19.50 -8.35
N LEU A 50 -0.96 -18.63 -9.24
CA LEU A 50 0.00 -18.95 -10.29
C LEU A 50 1.06 -17.84 -10.39
N ASP A 51 2.35 -18.18 -10.47
CA ASP A 51 3.39 -17.21 -10.84
C ASP A 51 3.43 -17.06 -12.37
N SER A 52 2.49 -16.27 -12.90
CA SER A 52 2.36 -15.95 -14.33
C SER A 52 3.36 -14.90 -14.83
N ALA A 53 4.17 -14.33 -13.94
CA ALA A 53 5.12 -13.27 -14.29
C ALA A 53 6.16 -13.66 -15.36
N PRO A 54 6.70 -14.90 -15.42
CA PRO A 54 7.62 -15.31 -16.48
C PRO A 54 6.95 -15.38 -17.86
N ASP A 55 5.72 -15.86 -17.94
CA ASP A 55 4.98 -16.00 -19.21
C ASP A 55 4.54 -14.64 -19.75
N MET A 56 4.09 -13.76 -18.86
CA MET A 56 3.80 -12.36 -19.21
C MET A 56 5.08 -11.62 -19.64
N LEU A 57 6.23 -11.89 -19.03
CA LEU A 57 7.51 -11.34 -19.46
C LEU A 57 7.92 -11.81 -20.85
N ALA A 58 7.77 -13.11 -21.14
CA ALA A 58 8.04 -13.65 -22.47
C ALA A 58 7.15 -12.98 -23.54
N THR A 59 5.87 -12.77 -23.22
CA THR A 59 4.91 -12.10 -24.10
C THR A 59 5.28 -10.63 -24.34
N VAL A 60 5.59 -9.88 -23.28
CA VAL A 60 6.00 -8.47 -23.38
C VAL A 60 7.32 -8.32 -24.15
N ASN A 61 8.31 -9.18 -23.89
CA ASN A 61 9.59 -9.14 -24.59
C ASN A 61 9.45 -9.51 -26.08
N ALA A 62 8.54 -10.42 -26.45
CA ALA A 62 8.20 -10.66 -27.86
C ALA A 62 7.55 -9.43 -28.53
N MET A 63 6.70 -8.69 -27.82
CA MET A 63 6.11 -7.43 -28.32
C MET A 63 7.13 -6.30 -28.47
N LEU A 64 8.19 -6.28 -27.65
CA LEU A 64 9.31 -5.34 -27.71
C LEU A 64 10.26 -5.68 -28.87
N ASP A 65 10.64 -6.96 -29.01
CA ASP A 65 11.51 -7.46 -30.08
C ASP A 65 10.91 -7.22 -31.46
N ALA A 66 9.61 -7.52 -31.64
CA ALA A 66 8.86 -7.21 -32.86
C ALA A 66 8.81 -5.71 -33.22
N ARG A 67 9.18 -4.82 -32.28
CA ARG A 67 9.23 -3.36 -32.44
C ARG A 67 10.65 -2.80 -32.33
N GLY A 68 11.67 -3.67 -32.33
CA GLY A 68 13.09 -3.29 -32.26
C GLY A 68 13.52 -2.64 -30.95
N ARG A 69 12.79 -2.89 -29.85
CA ARG A 69 13.09 -2.33 -28.52
C ARG A 69 13.86 -3.31 -27.64
N VAL A 70 14.59 -2.77 -26.67
CA VAL A 70 15.36 -3.55 -25.70
C VAL A 70 14.41 -4.34 -24.78
N PRO A 71 14.62 -5.65 -24.56
CA PRO A 71 13.79 -6.44 -23.65
C PRO A 71 13.92 -5.97 -22.21
N ILE A 72 12.83 -6.06 -21.45
CA ILE A 72 12.80 -5.73 -20.02
C ILE A 72 13.10 -6.95 -19.14
N GLY A 73 13.55 -6.70 -17.91
CA GLY A 73 13.81 -7.73 -16.91
C GLY A 73 12.58 -8.04 -16.03
N LEU A 74 12.49 -9.29 -15.55
CA LEU A 74 11.41 -9.77 -14.68
C LEU A 74 11.16 -8.87 -13.45
N ALA A 75 12.22 -8.29 -12.90
CA ALA A 75 12.14 -7.41 -11.72
C ALA A 75 11.33 -6.12 -11.98
N ALA A 76 11.33 -5.60 -13.21
CA ALA A 76 10.52 -4.44 -13.60
C ALA A 76 9.05 -4.80 -13.83
N LEU A 77 8.78 -5.99 -14.37
CA LEU A 77 7.42 -6.40 -14.72
C LEU A 77 6.63 -7.00 -13.54
N ARG A 78 7.28 -7.78 -12.66
CA ARG A 78 6.62 -8.45 -11.51
C ARG A 78 5.69 -7.54 -10.68
N PRO A 79 6.05 -6.28 -10.32
CA PRO A 79 5.19 -5.38 -9.55
C PRO A 79 3.94 -4.84 -10.28
N VAL A 80 3.77 -5.15 -11.57
CA VAL A 80 2.64 -4.70 -12.41
C VAL A 80 1.86 -5.82 -13.10
N VAL A 81 2.31 -7.08 -12.97
CA VAL A 81 1.62 -8.28 -13.48
C VAL A 81 0.14 -8.33 -13.04
N SER A 82 -0.12 -8.28 -11.72
CA SER A 82 -1.49 -8.28 -11.17
C SER A 82 -2.27 -6.97 -11.39
N LYS A 83 -1.66 -5.95 -12.00
CA LYS A 83 -2.34 -4.71 -12.44
C LYS A 83 -2.83 -4.80 -13.89
N GLY A 84 -2.58 -5.92 -14.57
CA GLY A 84 -3.08 -6.24 -15.89
C GLY A 84 -2.33 -5.57 -17.05
N ALA A 85 -2.74 -5.90 -18.27
CA ALA A 85 -2.03 -5.57 -19.51
C ALA A 85 -1.69 -4.08 -19.67
N ARG A 86 -2.59 -3.16 -19.30
CA ARG A 86 -2.35 -1.70 -19.39
C ARG A 86 -1.17 -1.25 -18.54
N ALA A 87 -1.02 -1.80 -17.33
CA ALA A 87 0.09 -1.48 -16.44
C ALA A 87 1.41 -2.10 -16.92
N MET A 88 1.34 -3.32 -17.48
CA MET A 88 2.49 -3.97 -18.11
C MET A 88 2.99 -3.20 -19.34
N LEU A 89 2.10 -2.74 -20.22
CA LEU A 89 2.44 -1.91 -21.38
C LEU A 89 3.05 -0.56 -20.94
N GLY A 90 2.52 0.08 -19.89
CA GLY A 90 3.10 1.31 -19.33
C GLY A 90 4.53 1.15 -18.77
N VAL A 91 4.92 -0.05 -18.32
CA VAL A 91 6.31 -0.36 -17.92
C VAL A 91 7.18 -0.73 -19.12
N ALA A 92 6.64 -1.47 -20.08
CA ALA A 92 7.35 -1.89 -21.29
C ALA A 92 7.62 -0.73 -22.27
N PHE A 93 6.73 0.25 -22.31
CA PHE A 93 6.74 1.39 -23.22
C PHE A 93 6.57 2.71 -22.46
N ALA A 94 7.39 2.93 -21.43
CA ALA A 94 7.35 4.12 -20.57
C ALA A 94 7.59 5.46 -21.32
N GLU A 95 8.02 5.38 -22.58
CA GLU A 95 8.27 6.49 -23.51
C GLU A 95 7.12 6.75 -24.51
N LEU A 96 6.04 5.97 -24.46
CA LEU A 96 4.82 6.20 -25.25
C LEU A 96 3.74 6.88 -24.42
N ASP A 97 2.99 7.79 -25.04
CA ASP A 97 1.80 8.37 -24.43
C ASP A 97 0.75 7.29 -24.12
N PRO A 98 -0.07 7.45 -23.05
CA PRO A 98 -1.03 6.43 -22.63
C PRO A 98 -2.03 6.02 -23.72
N GLU A 99 -2.39 6.94 -24.62
CA GLU A 99 -3.28 6.68 -25.75
C GLU A 99 -2.60 5.84 -26.84
N ALA A 100 -1.34 6.15 -27.17
CA ALA A 100 -0.52 5.32 -28.07
C ALA A 100 -0.27 3.93 -27.49
N CYS A 101 -0.12 3.82 -26.17
CA CYS A 101 0.05 2.56 -25.46
C CYS A 101 -1.21 1.66 -25.47
N VAL A 102 -2.41 2.25 -25.58
CA VAL A 102 -3.69 1.53 -25.74
C VAL A 102 -3.92 1.04 -27.17
N ALA A 103 -3.18 1.57 -28.15
CA ALA A 103 -3.27 1.20 -29.56
C ALA A 103 -2.26 0.11 -30.02
N LEU A 104 -1.57 -0.56 -29.09
CA LEU A 104 -0.51 -1.57 -29.34
C LEU A 104 -1.00 -3.02 -29.38
#